data_AF-A0A318YMX8-F1
#
_entry.id   AF-A0A318YMX8-F1
#
_cell.length_a   1.000
_cell.length_b   1.000
_cell.length_c   1.000
_cell.angle_alpha   90.00
_cell.angle_beta   90.00
_cell.angle_gamma   90.00
#
_symmetry.space_group_name_H-M   'P 1'
#
loop_
_entity.id
_entity.type
_entity.pdbx_description
1 polymer ?
#
loop_
_entity_poly.entity_id
_entity_poly.type
_entity_poly.pdbx_seq_one_letter_code
_entity_poly.pdbx_strand_id
1 'polypeptide(L)'
;MAGGFLPYHEPGIVNILILISFFLFLSLAEWISSKIIRAGIIGQIAVGIIYGTPLANILHEDWQSTFLALGYIGLILIIFEGGLGARLDLLKKNLFLSMIGAATGVLFPIGLSYLLLYLGFGYGAVETFIVGASLSATSLGTTFAVISTASSTVDLAQTRVGSILVSAAVIDDVVGLVMLSVISDLGELSQGHSVNLGWLIGRPIVASIGMAIVTPLVTKYLFAPLFRRYIEYHFARFDHISNIILMILVLCAFISIAAYTGTSILFGAFLAGTFLTYIPSKHPDGPFVVMSREEGEREENKSPTFVHTFERYLLDVQKYLMEPLFFSSVGFAIPFVQLWTGKRIWRGIVFTLLMLFAKLIVGIWVPLWQLLSGSNLLNRKTAKECPSEEYPSEDSTKPVWSIVCLSGLLLGSAMVARGEIGLLIVEVGYNETSYVSEDAFITAVWAILLNTVLGPVTVGLLVKFHGKKIEKGAWGLQEAVPAGGGGSGDSSIDSSVG
;
A
#
# COMPACT_ATOMS: atom_id res chain seq x y z
N MET A 1 2.96 -5.44 -53.30
CA MET A 1 1.75 -4.61 -53.02
C MET A 1 1.37 -4.81 -51.55
N ALA A 2 0.77 -3.78 -50.94
CA ALA A 2 0.31 -3.66 -49.53
C ALA A 2 1.38 -3.24 -48.49
N GLY A 3 1.84 -1.98 -48.55
CA GLY A 3 2.76 -1.37 -47.58
C GLY A 3 2.13 -0.20 -46.82
N GLY A 4 0.98 -0.40 -46.16
CA GLY A 4 0.30 0.67 -45.42
C GLY A 4 -0.62 0.25 -44.26
N PHE A 5 -0.75 -1.04 -43.97
CA PHE A 5 -1.56 -1.54 -42.84
C PHE A 5 -1.02 -2.89 -42.37
N LEU A 6 -1.19 -3.21 -41.09
CA LEU A 6 -0.82 -4.51 -40.53
C LEU A 6 -1.85 -5.56 -41.01
N PRO A 7 -1.44 -6.59 -41.78
CA PRO A 7 -2.38 -7.59 -42.26
C PRO A 7 -2.92 -8.43 -41.09
N TYR A 8 -4.24 -8.60 -41.05
CA TYR A 8 -4.88 -9.47 -40.06
C TYR A 8 -4.59 -10.93 -40.40
N HIS A 9 -3.73 -11.56 -39.61
CA HIS A 9 -3.46 -12.98 -39.66
C HIS A 9 -4.05 -13.65 -38.43
N GLU A 10 -4.92 -14.64 -38.64
CA GLU A 10 -5.48 -15.40 -37.53
C GLU A 10 -4.35 -16.12 -36.77
N PRO A 11 -4.31 -16.02 -35.43
CA PRO A 11 -3.31 -16.72 -34.65
C PRO A 11 -3.51 -18.24 -34.78
N GLY A 12 -2.40 -18.99 -34.87
CA GLY A 12 -2.45 -20.44 -34.90
C GLY A 12 -3.10 -21.03 -33.65
N ILE A 13 -3.74 -22.19 -33.79
CA ILE A 13 -4.47 -22.87 -32.70
C ILE A 13 -3.64 -23.06 -31.43
N VAL A 14 -2.34 -23.34 -31.57
CA VAL A 14 -1.41 -23.51 -30.44
C VAL A 14 -1.29 -22.22 -29.63
N ASN A 15 -1.14 -21.07 -30.29
CA ASN A 15 -1.03 -19.78 -29.62
C ASN A 15 -2.33 -19.41 -28.90
N ILE A 16 -3.48 -19.68 -29.53
CA ILE A 16 -4.79 -19.47 -28.90
C ILE A 16 -4.93 -20.31 -27.63
N LEU A 17 -4.59 -21.61 -27.70
CA LEU A 17 -4.67 -22.51 -26.55
C LEU A 17 -3.73 -22.09 -25.42
N ILE A 18 -2.51 -21.64 -25.74
CA ILE A 18 -1.56 -21.11 -24.76
C ILE A 18 -2.13 -19.87 -24.05
N LEU A 19 -2.74 -18.94 -24.79
CA LEU A 19 -3.32 -17.73 -24.19
C LEU A 19 -4.53 -18.06 -23.32
N ILE A 20 -5.43 -18.93 -23.80
CA ILE A 20 -6.59 -19.38 -23.01
C ILE A 20 -6.12 -20.08 -21.74
N SER A 21 -5.15 -20.99 -21.84
CA SER A 21 -4.63 -21.70 -20.68
C SER A 21 -3.93 -20.75 -19.72
N PHE A 22 -3.16 -19.77 -20.22
CA PHE A 22 -2.50 -18.76 -19.40
C PHE A 22 -3.49 -17.99 -18.52
N PHE A 23 -4.54 -17.39 -19.11
CA PHE A 23 -5.55 -16.66 -18.33
C PHE A 23 -6.36 -17.56 -17.37
N LEU A 24 -6.67 -18.79 -17.79
CA LEU A 24 -7.33 -19.77 -16.93
C LEU A 24 -6.48 -20.08 -15.70
N PHE A 25 -5.18 -20.37 -15.89
CA PHE A 25 -4.28 -20.70 -14.80
C PHE A 25 -3.95 -19.50 -13.92
N LEU A 26 -3.88 -18.27 -14.46
CA LEU A 26 -3.76 -17.07 -13.63
C LEU A 26 -4.92 -16.95 -12.64
N SER A 27 -6.15 -17.12 -13.14
CA SER A 27 -7.36 -17.04 -12.32
C SER A 27 -7.42 -18.19 -11.31
N LEU A 28 -7.11 -19.41 -11.75
CA LEU A 28 -7.12 -20.58 -10.89
C LEU A 28 -6.03 -20.50 -9.79
N ALA A 29 -4.82 -20.07 -10.14
CA ALA A 29 -3.71 -19.97 -9.20
C ALA A 29 -3.94 -18.85 -8.17
N GLU A 30 -4.51 -17.72 -8.58
CA GLU A 30 -4.98 -16.68 -7.65
C GLU A 30 -5.95 -17.28 -6.64
N TRP A 31 -7.00 -17.96 -7.12
CA TRP A 31 -8.02 -18.54 -6.24
C TRP A 31 -7.44 -19.57 -5.27
N ILE A 32 -6.58 -20.48 -5.76
CA ILE A 32 -5.90 -21.49 -4.94
C ILE A 32 -5.00 -20.83 -3.88
N SER A 33 -4.16 -19.89 -4.28
CA SER A 33 -3.19 -19.24 -3.38
C SER A 33 -3.88 -18.33 -2.36
N SER A 34 -4.95 -17.64 -2.76
CA SER A 34 -5.83 -16.89 -1.87
C SER A 34 -6.49 -17.80 -0.83
N LYS A 35 -6.92 -19.00 -1.22
CA LYS A 35 -7.53 -19.97 -0.30
C LYS A 35 -6.54 -20.61 0.67
N ILE A 36 -5.34 -20.98 0.20
CA ILE A 36 -4.35 -21.73 0.98
C ILE A 36 -3.46 -20.79 1.80
N ILE A 37 -2.89 -19.77 1.16
CA ILE A 37 -1.82 -18.93 1.71
C ILE A 37 -2.35 -17.55 2.15
N ARG A 38 -3.59 -17.19 1.74
CA ARG A 38 -4.18 -15.84 1.93
C ARG A 38 -3.39 -14.73 1.24
N ALA A 39 -2.68 -15.10 0.17
CA ALA A 39 -1.91 -14.20 -0.67
C ALA A 39 -2.09 -14.61 -2.14
N GLY A 40 -3.13 -14.09 -2.78
CA GLY A 40 -3.50 -14.41 -4.18
C GLY A 40 -2.41 -14.07 -5.20
N ILE A 41 -1.66 -13.00 -4.91
CA ILE A 41 -0.54 -12.49 -5.72
C ILE A 41 0.50 -13.58 -6.01
N ILE A 42 0.78 -14.46 -5.04
CA ILE A 42 1.79 -15.53 -5.18
C ILE A 42 1.40 -16.51 -6.30
N GLY A 43 0.10 -16.81 -6.46
CA GLY A 43 -0.38 -17.70 -7.51
C GLY A 43 -0.11 -17.16 -8.91
N GLN A 44 -0.33 -15.85 -9.11
CA GLN A 44 -0.12 -15.21 -10.41
C GLN A 44 1.37 -15.12 -10.76
N ILE A 45 2.23 -14.81 -9.79
CA ILE A 45 3.70 -14.83 -9.97
C ILE A 45 4.16 -16.25 -10.34
N ALA A 46 3.64 -17.29 -9.67
CA ALA A 46 3.99 -18.68 -9.96
C ALA A 46 3.61 -19.10 -11.40
N VAL A 47 2.43 -18.68 -11.88
CA VAL A 47 2.04 -18.91 -13.28
C VAL A 47 2.97 -18.17 -14.24
N GLY A 48 3.35 -16.94 -13.91
CA GLY A 48 4.37 -16.18 -14.63
C GLY A 48 5.68 -16.95 -14.79
N ILE A 49 6.23 -17.40 -13.66
CA ILE A 49 7.48 -18.21 -13.63
C ILE A 49 7.37 -19.47 -14.51
N ILE A 50 6.22 -20.15 -14.46
CA ILE A 50 6.02 -21.38 -15.24
C ILE A 50 5.91 -21.07 -16.73
N TYR A 51 5.10 -20.10 -17.12
CA TYR A 51 4.82 -19.80 -18.53
C TYR A 51 5.92 -19.00 -19.22
N GLY A 52 6.66 -18.17 -18.49
CA GLY A 52 7.73 -17.34 -19.02
C GLY A 52 9.08 -18.04 -19.11
N THR A 53 10.10 -17.26 -19.45
CA THR A 53 11.50 -17.66 -19.29
C THR A 53 11.93 -17.49 -17.83
N PRO A 54 12.85 -18.30 -17.28
CA PRO A 54 13.64 -19.35 -17.92
C PRO A 54 13.05 -20.78 -17.80
N LEU A 55 11.83 -20.97 -17.27
CA LEU A 55 11.37 -22.30 -16.87
C LEU A 55 10.79 -23.14 -18.02
N ALA A 56 9.50 -23.00 -18.34
CA ALA A 56 8.88 -23.79 -19.41
C ALA A 56 8.82 -23.03 -20.74
N ASN A 57 8.98 -21.69 -20.73
CA ASN A 57 8.99 -20.84 -21.93
C ASN A 57 7.82 -21.16 -22.89
N ILE A 58 6.63 -21.34 -22.31
CA ILE A 58 5.41 -21.74 -23.04
C ILE A 58 4.83 -20.50 -23.75
N LEU A 59 4.90 -19.34 -23.10
CA LEU A 59 4.41 -18.08 -23.65
C LEU A 59 5.48 -17.43 -24.54
N HIS A 60 5.13 -17.06 -25.77
CA HIS A 60 6.08 -16.41 -26.69
C HIS A 60 6.56 -15.05 -26.15
N GLU A 61 7.78 -14.65 -26.52
CA GLU A 61 8.43 -13.42 -26.04
C GLU A 61 7.64 -12.15 -26.39
N ASP A 62 6.99 -12.12 -27.56
CA ASP A 62 6.11 -11.00 -27.96
C ASP A 62 4.92 -10.82 -27.00
N TRP A 63 4.38 -11.93 -26.47
CA TRP A 63 3.31 -11.87 -25.49
C TRP A 63 3.84 -11.47 -24.12
N GLN A 64 5.01 -11.98 -23.72
CA GLN A 64 5.65 -11.58 -22.45
C GLN A 64 5.89 -10.06 -22.40
N SER A 65 6.46 -9.49 -23.48
CA SER A 65 6.69 -8.04 -23.58
C SER A 65 5.40 -7.22 -23.63
N THR A 66 4.37 -7.69 -24.35
CA THR A 66 3.05 -7.06 -24.39
C THR A 66 2.39 -7.04 -23.00
N PHE A 67 2.43 -8.18 -22.30
CA PHE A 67 1.84 -8.31 -20.97
C PHE A 67 2.61 -7.52 -19.91
N LEU A 68 3.93 -7.38 -20.05
CA LEU A 68 4.73 -6.48 -19.22
C LEU A 68 4.28 -5.03 -19.39
N ALA A 69 4.11 -4.55 -20.63
CA ALA A 69 3.66 -3.19 -20.90
C ALA A 69 2.24 -2.92 -20.35
N LEU A 70 1.30 -3.85 -20.58
CA LEU A 70 -0.06 -3.75 -20.03
C LEU A 70 -0.07 -3.86 -18.50
N GLY A 71 0.73 -4.75 -17.94
CA GLY A 71 0.91 -4.92 -16.51
C GLY A 71 1.47 -3.67 -15.85
N TYR A 72 2.39 -2.95 -16.50
CA TYR A 72 2.90 -1.67 -15.98
C TYR A 72 1.82 -0.58 -15.94
N ILE A 73 0.89 -0.55 -16.91
CA ILE A 73 -0.30 0.31 -16.83
C ILE A 73 -1.19 -0.14 -15.65
N GLY A 74 -1.36 -1.45 -15.47
CA GLY A 74 -2.04 -2.02 -14.31
C GLY A 74 -1.44 -1.56 -12.98
N LEU A 75 -0.13 -1.54 -12.86
CA LEU A 75 0.58 -1.03 -11.68
C LEU A 75 0.32 0.46 -11.45
N ILE A 76 0.36 1.28 -12.50
CA ILE A 76 0.02 2.71 -12.40
C ILE A 76 -1.40 2.87 -11.84
N LEU A 77 -2.35 2.05 -12.31
CA LEU A 77 -3.72 2.07 -11.84
C LEU A 77 -3.88 1.56 -10.40
N ILE A 78 -3.12 0.54 -9.97
CA ILE A 78 -3.08 0.08 -8.56
C ILE A 78 -2.66 1.22 -7.64
N ILE A 79 -1.60 1.94 -8.01
CA ILE A 79 -1.04 3.00 -7.17
C ILE A 79 -1.94 4.25 -7.20
N PHE A 80 -2.57 4.52 -8.34
CA PHE A 80 -3.59 5.56 -8.46
C PHE A 80 -4.84 5.25 -7.61
N GLU A 81 -5.33 4.01 -7.64
CA GLU A 81 -6.40 3.53 -6.75
C GLU A 81 -6.01 3.67 -5.27
N GLY A 82 -4.78 3.28 -4.91
CA GLY A 82 -4.23 3.48 -3.57
C GLY A 82 -4.23 4.96 -3.15
N GLY A 83 -3.92 5.87 -4.08
CA GLY A 83 -4.00 7.31 -3.89
C GLY A 83 -5.44 7.81 -3.70
N LEU A 84 -6.39 7.27 -4.46
CA LEU A 84 -7.83 7.59 -4.33
C LEU A 84 -8.38 7.15 -2.97
N GLY A 85 -7.99 5.97 -2.50
CA GLY A 85 -8.39 5.38 -1.22
C GLY A 85 -7.59 5.86 0.01
N ALA A 86 -6.58 6.71 -0.18
CA ALA A 86 -5.70 7.15 0.91
C ALA A 86 -6.45 8.01 1.95
N ARG A 87 -6.59 7.49 3.18
CA ARG A 87 -7.21 8.21 4.32
C ARG A 87 -6.25 9.22 4.96
N LEU A 88 -6.04 10.35 4.27
CA LEU A 88 -5.17 11.43 4.73
C LEU A 88 -5.67 12.14 6.01
N ASP A 89 -6.94 11.96 6.36
CA ASP A 89 -7.53 12.38 7.62
C ASP A 89 -6.98 11.60 8.83
N LEU A 90 -6.81 10.28 8.69
CA LEU A 90 -6.19 9.43 9.72
C LEU A 90 -4.71 9.75 9.89
N LEU A 91 -4.02 9.99 8.78
CA LEU A 91 -2.63 10.41 8.77
C LEU A 91 -2.45 11.70 9.58
N LYS A 92 -3.34 12.70 9.42
CA LYS A 92 -3.28 13.95 10.20
C LYS A 92 -3.54 13.73 11.68
N LYS A 93 -4.45 12.83 12.07
CA LYS A 93 -4.79 12.55 13.47
C LYS A 93 -3.65 11.88 14.24
N ASN A 94 -2.91 10.97 13.60
CA ASN A 94 -1.83 10.20 14.25
C ASN A 94 -0.44 10.50 13.66
N LEU A 95 -0.25 11.68 13.05
CA LEU A 95 0.91 12.00 12.23
C LEU A 95 2.25 11.68 12.89
N PHE A 96 2.42 12.05 14.16
CA PHE A 96 3.68 11.86 14.87
C PHE A 96 4.03 10.38 15.07
N LEU A 97 3.08 9.59 15.58
CA LEU A 97 3.27 8.16 15.80
C LEU A 97 3.44 7.39 14.50
N SER A 98 2.67 7.73 13.48
CA SER A 98 2.78 7.11 12.16
C SER A 98 4.08 7.48 11.45
N MET A 99 4.57 8.72 11.60
CA MET A 99 5.84 9.15 11.00
C MET A 99 7.04 8.47 11.66
N ILE A 100 7.07 8.35 12.99
CA ILE A 100 8.11 7.58 13.69
C ILE A 100 8.01 6.09 13.34
N GLY A 101 6.79 5.56 13.29
CA GLY A 101 6.55 4.17 12.89
C GLY A 101 7.10 3.87 11.49
N ALA A 102 6.75 4.71 10.51
CA ALA A 102 7.25 4.60 9.14
C ALA A 102 8.77 4.81 9.05
N ALA A 103 9.31 5.84 9.70
CA ALA A 103 10.75 6.10 9.72
C ALA A 103 11.53 4.91 10.29
N THR A 104 11.09 4.32 11.39
CA THR A 104 11.71 3.09 11.91
C THR A 104 11.46 1.89 11.01
N GLY A 105 10.28 1.80 10.40
CA GLY A 105 9.92 0.79 9.41
C GLY A 105 10.75 0.83 8.13
N VAL A 106 11.41 1.96 7.82
CA VAL A 106 12.32 2.10 6.68
C VAL A 106 13.78 2.02 7.10
N LEU A 107 14.19 2.81 8.09
CA LEU A 107 15.58 2.95 8.47
C LEU A 107 16.15 1.68 9.12
N PHE A 108 15.38 0.96 9.93
CA PHE A 108 15.88 -0.29 10.55
C PHE A 108 16.09 -1.41 9.53
N PRO A 109 15.14 -1.72 8.62
CA PRO A 109 15.39 -2.69 7.55
C PRO A 109 16.62 -2.35 6.71
N ILE A 110 16.79 -1.08 6.31
CA ILE A 110 17.97 -0.66 5.54
C ILE A 110 19.25 -0.78 6.36
N GLY A 111 19.26 -0.27 7.60
CA GLY A 111 20.43 -0.31 8.48
C GLY A 111 20.87 -1.75 8.83
N LEU A 112 19.90 -2.63 9.12
CA LEU A 112 20.18 -4.05 9.36
C LEU A 112 20.59 -4.78 8.08
N SER A 113 20.12 -4.35 6.91
CA SER A 113 20.60 -4.85 5.62
C SER A 113 22.09 -4.54 5.44
N TYR A 114 22.57 -3.36 5.82
CA TYR A 114 24.01 -3.06 5.83
C TYR A 114 24.81 -3.95 6.79
N LEU A 115 24.24 -4.28 7.94
CA LEU A 115 24.91 -5.19 8.88
C LEU A 115 25.05 -6.61 8.31
N LEU A 116 24.03 -7.14 7.63
CA LEU A 116 24.06 -8.51 7.13
C LEU A 116 24.64 -8.63 5.72
N LEU A 117 24.14 -7.84 4.77
CA LEU A 117 24.49 -7.97 3.36
C LEU A 117 25.87 -7.39 3.05
N TYR A 118 26.14 -6.17 3.52
CA TYR A 118 27.43 -5.51 3.28
C TYR A 118 28.54 -6.12 4.16
N LEU A 119 28.36 -6.12 5.49
CA LEU A 119 29.41 -6.64 6.40
C LEU A 119 29.46 -8.16 6.47
N GLY A 120 28.32 -8.85 6.38
CA GLY A 120 28.25 -10.31 6.52
C GLY A 120 28.46 -11.08 5.21
N PHE A 121 27.71 -10.75 4.16
CA PHE A 121 27.79 -11.45 2.87
C PHE A 121 28.76 -10.84 1.86
N GLY A 122 29.26 -9.63 2.14
CA GLY A 122 30.23 -8.93 1.29
C GLY A 122 29.63 -8.28 0.05
N TYR A 123 28.34 -7.95 0.05
CA TYR A 123 27.67 -7.24 -1.04
C TYR A 123 28.11 -5.77 -1.13
N GLY A 124 27.90 -5.14 -2.28
CA GLY A 124 28.22 -3.73 -2.48
C GLY A 124 27.37 -2.80 -1.62
N ALA A 125 27.83 -1.56 -1.37
CA ALA A 125 27.09 -0.60 -0.56
C ALA A 125 25.79 -0.12 -1.24
N VAL A 126 25.84 0.16 -2.55
CA VAL A 126 24.66 0.56 -3.35
C VAL A 126 23.72 -0.64 -3.55
N GLU A 127 24.28 -1.80 -3.84
CA GLU A 127 23.54 -3.08 -3.91
C GLU A 127 22.76 -3.36 -2.62
N THR A 128 23.41 -3.18 -1.47
CA THR A 128 22.79 -3.38 -0.16
C THR A 128 21.71 -2.35 0.13
N PHE A 129 21.88 -1.10 -0.31
CA PHE A 129 20.83 -0.09 -0.23
C PHE A 129 19.60 -0.49 -1.04
N ILE A 130 19.78 -0.92 -2.29
CA ILE A 130 18.68 -1.33 -3.17
C ILE A 130 17.91 -2.52 -2.59
N VAL A 131 18.64 -3.54 -2.14
CA VAL A 131 18.04 -4.74 -1.51
C VAL A 131 17.40 -4.41 -0.16
N GLY A 132 17.98 -3.52 0.64
CA GLY A 132 17.39 -3.08 1.90
C GLY A 132 16.13 -2.23 1.68
N ALA A 133 16.12 -1.38 0.65
CA ALA A 133 15.00 -0.53 0.28
C ALA A 133 13.81 -1.37 -0.21
N SER A 134 14.04 -2.42 -1.01
CA SER A 134 12.96 -3.31 -1.46
C SER A 134 12.28 -4.04 -0.30
N LEU A 135 13.03 -4.50 0.70
CA LEU A 135 12.49 -5.05 1.94
C LEU A 135 12.14 -3.99 3.00
N SER A 136 12.10 -2.71 2.66
CA SER A 136 11.53 -1.69 3.53
C SER A 136 10.04 -1.43 3.21
N ALA A 137 9.65 -1.52 1.94
CA ALA A 137 8.28 -1.32 1.44
C ALA A 137 7.30 -2.38 1.98
N THR A 138 6.17 -1.94 2.52
CA THR A 138 5.19 -2.80 3.21
C THR A 138 3.92 -2.91 2.38
N SER A 139 3.34 -4.12 2.26
CA SER A 139 2.08 -4.33 1.55
C SER A 139 0.90 -4.42 2.53
N LEU A 140 0.07 -3.38 2.57
CA LEU A 140 -1.14 -3.37 3.39
C LEU A 140 -2.21 -4.36 2.93
N GLY A 141 -2.37 -4.58 1.61
CA GLY A 141 -3.48 -5.34 1.05
C GLY A 141 -3.59 -6.76 1.59
N THR A 142 -2.47 -7.49 1.62
CA THR A 142 -2.39 -8.87 2.15
C THR A 142 -2.68 -8.93 3.65
N THR A 143 -2.17 -7.97 4.42
CA THR A 143 -2.37 -7.89 5.87
C THR A 143 -3.83 -7.61 6.22
N PHE A 144 -4.48 -6.65 5.54
CA PHE A 144 -5.89 -6.33 5.80
C PHE A 144 -6.84 -7.45 5.39
N ALA A 145 -6.57 -8.14 4.27
CA ALA A 145 -7.34 -9.31 3.86
C ALA A 145 -7.31 -10.41 4.94
N VAL A 146 -6.18 -10.58 5.64
CA VAL A 146 -6.10 -11.52 6.76
C VAL A 146 -6.78 -11.00 8.01
N ILE A 147 -6.64 -9.72 8.35
CA ILE A 147 -7.31 -9.14 9.52
C ILE A 147 -8.83 -9.28 9.41
N SER A 148 -9.41 -8.96 8.25
CA SER A 148 -10.86 -9.04 8.01
C SER A 148 -11.38 -10.48 8.07
N THR A 149 -10.60 -11.44 7.54
CA THR A 149 -11.01 -12.86 7.52
C THR A 149 -10.75 -13.56 8.86
N ALA A 150 -9.71 -13.18 9.59
CA ALA A 150 -9.35 -13.79 10.87
C ALA A 150 -10.26 -13.33 12.03
N SER A 151 -10.91 -12.17 11.86
CA SER A 151 -11.83 -11.62 12.84
C SER A 151 -13.17 -11.26 12.22
N SER A 152 -14.08 -12.24 12.14
CA SER A 152 -15.44 -12.03 11.66
C SER A 152 -16.30 -11.13 12.57
N THR A 153 -15.81 -10.78 13.76
CA THR A 153 -16.56 -9.97 14.74
C THR A 153 -15.91 -8.62 15.08
N VAL A 154 -14.69 -8.33 14.59
CA VAL A 154 -13.94 -7.12 14.98
C VAL A 154 -13.23 -6.54 13.78
N ASP A 155 -13.54 -5.30 13.44
CA ASP A 155 -12.78 -4.53 12.45
C ASP A 155 -11.56 -3.86 13.13
N LEU A 156 -10.44 -4.59 13.18
CA LEU A 156 -9.20 -4.05 13.74
C LEU A 156 -8.67 -2.85 12.95
N ALA A 157 -9.13 -2.59 11.72
CA ALA A 157 -8.73 -1.41 10.94
C ALA A 157 -9.26 -0.10 11.56
N GLN A 158 -10.35 -0.16 12.33
CA GLN A 158 -10.94 1.01 13.02
C GLN A 158 -10.32 1.27 14.39
N THR A 159 -9.42 0.40 14.85
CA THR A 159 -8.71 0.61 16.12
C THR A 159 -7.66 1.72 15.99
N ARG A 160 -7.20 2.26 17.12
CA ARG A 160 -6.09 3.22 17.11
C ARG A 160 -4.83 2.62 16.50
N VAL A 161 -4.50 1.37 16.85
CA VAL A 161 -3.39 0.63 16.21
C VAL A 161 -3.60 0.51 14.70
N GLY A 162 -4.81 0.12 14.28
CA GLY A 162 -5.17 0.01 12.87
C GLY A 162 -5.01 1.33 12.11
N SER A 163 -5.46 2.45 12.69
CA SER A 163 -5.30 3.78 12.07
C SER A 163 -3.83 4.20 11.93
N ILE A 164 -2.98 3.83 12.88
CA ILE A 164 -1.53 4.08 12.83
C ILE A 164 -0.89 3.18 11.77
N LEU A 165 -1.27 1.91 11.71
CA LEU A 165 -0.83 0.96 10.71
C LEU A 165 -1.15 1.45 9.29
N VAL A 166 -2.40 1.85 9.02
CA VAL A 166 -2.81 2.41 7.71
C VAL A 166 -1.95 3.62 7.36
N SER A 167 -1.84 4.58 8.28
CA SER A 167 -1.15 5.84 8.03
C SER A 167 0.35 5.66 7.83
N ALA A 168 0.98 4.79 8.61
CA ALA A 168 2.41 4.49 8.51
C ALA A 168 2.72 3.74 7.21
N ALA A 169 1.87 2.81 6.79
CA ALA A 169 2.13 2.09 5.55
C ALA A 169 1.90 2.97 4.29
N VAL A 170 0.97 3.93 4.32
CA VAL A 170 0.89 4.95 3.25
C VAL A 170 2.19 5.78 3.18
N ILE A 171 2.80 6.11 4.31
CA ILE A 171 4.12 6.78 4.32
C ILE A 171 5.20 5.84 3.76
N ASP A 172 5.24 4.57 4.19
CA ASP A 172 6.21 3.58 3.69
C ASP A 172 6.11 3.40 2.17
N ASP A 173 4.89 3.35 1.62
CA ASP A 173 4.66 3.27 0.16
C ASP A 173 5.19 4.51 -0.54
N VAL A 174 4.84 5.71 -0.06
CA VAL A 174 5.37 6.96 -0.62
C VAL A 174 6.90 6.99 -0.57
N VAL A 175 7.50 6.62 0.56
CA VAL A 175 8.96 6.57 0.71
C VAL A 175 9.57 5.53 -0.23
N GLY A 176 8.93 4.37 -0.39
CA GLY A 176 9.30 3.33 -1.35
C GLY A 176 9.30 3.82 -2.80
N LEU A 177 8.26 4.55 -3.22
CA LEU A 177 8.17 5.14 -4.55
C LEU A 177 9.23 6.23 -4.79
N VAL A 178 9.59 6.99 -3.75
CA VAL A 178 10.71 7.95 -3.82
C VAL A 178 12.04 7.21 -3.94
N MET A 179 12.26 6.17 -3.14
CA MET A 179 13.48 5.34 -3.23
C MET A 179 13.62 4.71 -4.62
N LEU A 180 12.53 4.25 -5.21
CA LEU A 180 12.52 3.73 -6.58
C LEU A 180 13.08 4.74 -7.58
N SER A 181 12.66 6.02 -7.53
CA SER A 181 13.22 7.05 -8.43
C SER A 181 14.70 7.31 -8.19
N VAL A 182 15.18 7.24 -6.95
CA VAL A 182 16.61 7.35 -6.66
C VAL A 182 17.38 6.16 -7.25
N ILE A 183 16.79 4.96 -7.23
CA ILE A 183 17.42 3.73 -7.74
C ILE A 183 17.52 3.75 -9.27
N SER A 184 16.47 4.16 -9.98
CA SER A 184 16.51 4.30 -11.45
C SER A 184 17.56 5.34 -11.87
N ASP A 185 17.63 6.50 -11.20
CA ASP A 185 18.63 7.54 -11.49
C ASP A 185 20.08 7.07 -11.21
N LEU A 186 20.29 6.20 -10.23
CA LEU A 186 21.61 5.58 -9.98
C LEU A 186 22.06 4.69 -11.16
N GLY A 187 21.12 4.01 -11.83
CA GLY A 187 21.40 3.20 -13.02
C GLY A 187 22.03 4.00 -14.16
N GLU A 188 21.53 5.21 -14.40
CA GLU A 188 22.04 6.12 -15.45
C GLU A 188 23.51 6.53 -15.22
N LEU A 189 23.96 6.58 -13.96
CA LEU A 189 25.33 6.99 -13.61
C LEU A 189 26.39 5.96 -14.05
N SER A 190 26.01 4.68 -14.13
CA SER A 190 26.90 3.60 -14.60
C SER A 190 27.37 3.81 -16.05
N GLN A 191 26.69 4.67 -16.82
CA GLN A 191 26.99 4.97 -18.22
C GLN A 191 27.93 6.18 -18.42
N GLY A 192 28.55 6.71 -17.36
CA GLY A 192 29.74 7.59 -17.49
C GLY A 192 29.49 9.10 -17.57
N HIS A 193 28.33 9.60 -17.12
CA HIS A 193 28.12 11.05 -16.99
C HIS A 193 28.72 11.59 -15.69
N SER A 194 29.52 12.67 -15.78
CA SER A 194 30.15 13.39 -14.66
C SER A 194 29.16 14.26 -13.87
N VAL A 195 28.03 13.69 -13.46
CA VAL A 195 27.04 14.38 -12.62
C VAL A 195 27.49 14.35 -11.17
N ASN A 196 27.27 15.44 -10.43
CA ASN A 196 27.51 15.48 -8.99
C ASN A 196 26.61 14.46 -8.30
N LEU A 197 27.19 13.42 -7.68
CA LEU A 197 26.46 12.32 -7.04
C LEU A 197 25.41 12.81 -6.02
N GLY A 198 25.71 13.90 -5.30
CA GLY A 198 24.78 14.49 -4.35
C GLY A 198 23.55 15.12 -5.02
N TRP A 199 23.71 15.70 -6.21
CA TRP A 199 22.58 16.23 -6.98
C TRP A 199 21.77 15.11 -7.63
N LEU A 200 22.41 14.03 -8.08
CA LEU A 200 21.72 12.86 -8.63
C LEU A 200 20.74 12.25 -7.62
N ILE A 201 21.21 12.01 -6.38
CA ILE A 201 20.37 11.45 -5.31
C ILE A 201 19.40 12.51 -4.78
N GLY A 202 19.86 13.76 -4.65
CA GLY A 202 19.08 14.85 -4.08
C GLY A 202 17.92 15.28 -4.97
N ARG A 203 18.06 15.23 -6.31
CA ARG A 203 17.06 15.72 -7.26
C ARG A 203 15.72 14.97 -7.11
N PRO A 204 15.64 13.63 -7.21
CA PRO A 204 14.38 12.92 -7.04
C PRO A 204 13.74 13.11 -5.67
N ILE A 205 14.54 13.22 -4.61
CA ILE A 205 14.06 13.44 -3.24
C ILE A 205 13.44 14.83 -3.11
N VAL A 206 14.17 15.87 -3.54
CA VAL A 206 13.70 17.26 -3.47
C VAL A 206 12.47 17.45 -4.37
N ALA A 207 12.48 16.89 -5.58
CA ALA A 207 11.36 16.95 -6.50
C ALA A 207 10.13 16.22 -5.93
N SER A 208 10.30 15.04 -5.33
CA SER A 208 9.22 14.29 -4.69
C SER A 208 8.63 15.03 -3.48
N ILE A 209 9.48 15.59 -2.62
CA ILE A 209 9.03 16.43 -1.48
C ILE A 209 8.31 17.68 -1.99
N GLY A 210 8.86 18.32 -3.03
CA GLY A 210 8.25 19.47 -3.70
C GLY A 210 6.86 19.13 -4.21
N MET A 211 6.70 18.03 -4.94
CA MET A 211 5.40 17.57 -5.43
C MET A 211 4.45 17.19 -4.28
N ALA A 212 4.93 16.53 -3.23
CA ALA A 212 4.12 16.16 -2.06
C ALA A 212 3.56 17.38 -1.31
N ILE A 213 4.29 18.49 -1.29
CA ILE A 213 3.87 19.75 -0.64
C ILE A 213 3.03 20.61 -1.58
N VAL A 214 3.48 20.79 -2.82
CA VAL A 214 2.82 21.66 -3.81
C VAL A 214 1.46 21.11 -4.20
N THR A 215 1.32 19.80 -4.38
CA THR A 215 0.06 19.16 -4.77
C THR A 215 -1.11 19.55 -3.86
N PRO A 216 -1.11 19.26 -2.54
CA PRO A 216 -2.22 19.61 -1.66
C PRO A 216 -2.44 21.13 -1.53
N LEU A 217 -1.39 21.95 -1.64
CA LEU A 217 -1.52 23.41 -1.64
C LEU A 217 -2.26 23.89 -2.89
N VAL A 218 -1.83 23.44 -4.07
CA VAL A 218 -2.46 23.79 -5.36
C VAL A 218 -3.88 23.26 -5.43
N THR A 219 -4.15 22.03 -4.96
CA THR A 219 -5.51 21.48 -4.88
C THR A 219 -6.39 22.37 -4.02
N LYS A 220 -5.97 22.68 -2.79
CA LYS A 220 -6.80 23.40 -1.81
C LYS A 220 -7.03 24.87 -2.20
N TYR A 221 -5.99 25.56 -2.65
CA TYR A 221 -6.02 27.02 -2.82
C TYR A 221 -6.31 27.46 -4.26
N LEU A 222 -6.01 26.65 -5.28
CA LEU A 222 -6.19 27.02 -6.69
C LEU A 222 -7.28 26.17 -7.35
N PHE A 223 -7.10 24.84 -7.39
CA PHE A 223 -7.98 23.98 -8.19
C PHE A 223 -9.38 23.79 -7.59
N ALA A 224 -9.49 23.51 -6.30
CA ALA A 224 -10.79 23.34 -5.65
C ALA A 224 -11.73 24.56 -5.79
N PRO A 225 -11.30 25.82 -5.54
CA PRO A 225 -12.18 26.97 -5.73
C PRO A 225 -12.52 27.23 -7.19
N LEU A 226 -11.59 27.00 -8.13
CA LEU A 226 -11.85 27.12 -9.57
C LEU A 226 -12.86 26.08 -10.05
N PHE A 227 -12.68 24.84 -9.64
CA PHE A 227 -13.57 23.73 -9.99
C PHE A 227 -14.99 23.98 -9.48
N ARG A 228 -15.15 24.34 -8.20
CA ARG A 228 -16.46 24.63 -7.59
C ARG A 228 -17.16 25.87 -8.15
N ARG A 229 -16.40 26.85 -8.65
CA ARG A 229 -16.96 28.10 -9.18
C ARG A 229 -17.41 27.98 -10.63
N TYR A 230 -16.66 27.27 -11.47
CA TYR A 230 -16.86 27.30 -12.93
C TYR A 230 -17.22 25.95 -13.55
N ILE A 231 -16.70 24.84 -13.00
CA ILE A 231 -16.71 23.53 -13.67
C ILE A 231 -17.83 22.66 -13.11
N GLU A 232 -18.02 22.67 -11.79
CA GLU A 232 -18.92 21.77 -11.05
C GLU A 232 -20.34 21.67 -11.64
N TYR A 233 -20.95 22.79 -12.02
CA TYR A 233 -22.31 22.81 -12.57
C TYR A 233 -22.46 22.04 -13.89
N HIS A 234 -21.48 22.17 -14.79
CA HIS A 234 -21.48 21.44 -16.07
C HIS A 234 -21.04 19.99 -15.88
N PHE A 235 -20.14 19.78 -14.93
CA PHE A 235 -19.53 18.49 -14.64
C PHE A 235 -20.53 17.50 -14.03
N ALA A 236 -21.36 17.99 -13.09
CA ALA A 236 -22.42 17.21 -12.44
C ALA A 236 -23.48 16.68 -13.42
N ARG A 237 -23.61 17.27 -14.61
CA ARG A 237 -24.58 16.84 -15.63
C ARG A 237 -24.24 15.49 -16.25
N PHE A 238 -22.96 15.13 -16.34
CA PHE A 238 -22.50 13.90 -17.00
C PHE A 238 -21.95 12.85 -16.02
N ASP A 239 -22.12 13.10 -14.72
CA ASP A 239 -21.96 12.12 -13.64
C ASP A 239 -20.64 11.32 -13.74
N HIS A 240 -20.71 10.00 -13.94
CA HIS A 240 -19.55 9.13 -14.07
C HIS A 240 -18.64 9.42 -15.28
N ILE A 241 -19.18 9.87 -16.42
CA ILE A 241 -18.38 10.10 -17.64
C ILE A 241 -17.42 11.27 -17.42
N SER A 242 -17.94 12.36 -16.83
CA SER A 242 -17.13 13.49 -16.37
C SER A 242 -16.00 13.06 -15.44
N ASN A 243 -16.32 12.22 -14.45
CA ASN A 243 -15.36 11.70 -13.48
C ASN A 243 -14.23 10.91 -14.15
N ILE A 244 -14.55 9.98 -15.06
CA ILE A 244 -13.54 9.18 -15.77
C ILE A 244 -12.63 10.07 -16.62
N ILE A 245 -13.21 11.01 -17.39
CA ILE A 245 -12.42 11.92 -18.23
C ILE A 245 -11.46 12.74 -17.36
N LEU A 246 -11.93 13.29 -16.25
CA LEU A 246 -11.08 14.05 -15.34
C LEU A 246 -10.00 13.18 -14.70
N MET A 247 -10.34 11.96 -14.28
CA MET A 247 -9.38 11.00 -13.74
C MET A 247 -8.25 10.71 -14.72
N ILE A 248 -8.58 10.41 -15.99
CA ILE A 248 -7.59 10.14 -17.03
C ILE A 248 -6.73 11.38 -17.29
N LEU A 249 -7.34 12.56 -17.42
CA LEU A 249 -6.60 13.81 -17.67
C LEU A 249 -5.64 14.14 -16.52
N VAL A 250 -6.09 14.02 -15.27
CA VAL A 250 -5.27 14.28 -14.08
C VAL A 250 -4.16 13.24 -13.98
N LEU A 251 -4.46 11.95 -14.19
CA LEU A 251 -3.45 10.89 -14.18
C LEU A 251 -2.37 11.15 -15.23
N CYS A 252 -2.74 11.44 -16.49
CA CYS A 252 -1.79 11.78 -17.54
C CYS A 252 -0.97 13.03 -17.22
N ALA A 253 -1.58 14.06 -16.65
CA ALA A 253 -0.88 15.29 -16.26
C ALA A 253 0.16 15.03 -15.17
N PHE A 254 -0.21 14.29 -14.11
CA PHE A 254 0.71 13.99 -13.01
C PHE A 254 1.82 13.03 -13.41
N ILE A 255 1.55 12.02 -14.25
CA ILE A 255 2.58 11.16 -14.83
C ILE A 255 3.57 11.99 -15.64
N SER A 256 3.07 12.92 -16.48
CA SER A 256 3.92 13.80 -17.28
C SER A 256 4.76 14.72 -16.39
N ILE A 257 4.15 15.36 -15.39
CA ILE A 257 4.85 16.20 -14.42
C ILE A 257 5.95 15.39 -13.72
N ALA A 258 5.62 14.19 -13.24
CA ALA A 258 6.57 13.32 -12.54
C ALA A 258 7.77 12.96 -13.41
N ALA A 259 7.53 12.59 -14.68
CA ALA A 259 8.57 12.28 -15.65
C ALA A 259 9.50 13.49 -15.92
N TYR A 260 8.95 14.69 -16.07
CA TYR A 260 9.75 15.90 -16.31
C TYR A 260 10.46 16.45 -15.07
N THR A 261 9.92 16.23 -13.86
CA THR A 261 10.56 16.66 -12.62
C THR A 261 11.65 15.70 -12.14
N GLY A 262 11.75 14.50 -12.73
CA GLY A 262 12.69 13.46 -12.31
C GLY A 262 12.24 12.75 -11.03
N THR A 263 10.93 12.61 -10.85
CA THR A 263 10.33 11.80 -9.77
C THR A 263 9.78 10.50 -10.33
N SER A 264 9.40 9.57 -9.45
CA SER A 264 8.79 8.32 -9.90
C SER A 264 7.42 8.57 -10.56
N ILE A 265 7.23 8.00 -11.74
CA ILE A 265 5.93 7.99 -12.45
C ILE A 265 4.82 7.44 -11.53
N LEU A 266 5.16 6.41 -10.75
CA LEU A 266 4.26 5.78 -9.79
C LEU A 266 3.90 6.74 -8.66
N PHE A 267 4.86 7.55 -8.18
CA PHE A 267 4.57 8.59 -7.19
C PHE A 267 3.65 9.69 -7.76
N GLY A 268 3.85 10.06 -9.02
CA GLY A 268 2.93 10.93 -9.75
C GLY A 268 1.50 10.36 -9.79
N ALA A 269 1.36 9.07 -10.10
CA ALA A 269 0.05 8.39 -10.10
C ALA A 269 -0.60 8.37 -8.71
N PHE A 270 0.15 8.11 -7.65
CA PHE A 270 -0.34 8.19 -6.27
C PHE A 270 -0.87 9.61 -5.95
N LEU A 271 -0.07 10.65 -6.26
CA LEU A 271 -0.46 12.04 -6.04
C LEU A 271 -1.69 12.44 -6.86
N ALA A 272 -1.83 11.95 -8.09
CA ALA A 272 -3.01 12.15 -8.93
C ALA A 272 -4.29 11.64 -8.26
N GLY A 273 -4.24 10.45 -7.65
CA GLY A 273 -5.36 9.89 -6.88
C GLY A 273 -5.69 10.77 -5.67
N THR A 274 -4.69 11.11 -4.86
CA THR A 274 -4.90 11.97 -3.68
C THR A 274 -5.43 13.37 -4.05
N PHE A 275 -4.98 13.92 -5.17
CA PHE A 275 -5.43 15.20 -5.71
C PHE A 275 -6.93 15.17 -5.99
N LEU A 276 -7.43 14.14 -6.66
CA LEU A 276 -8.86 13.98 -6.98
C LEU A 276 -9.72 13.78 -5.73
N THR A 277 -9.23 13.01 -4.75
CA THR A 277 -9.94 12.80 -3.47
C THR A 277 -10.13 14.11 -2.69
N TYR A 278 -9.25 15.10 -2.89
CA TYR A 278 -9.30 16.41 -2.23
C TYR A 278 -10.05 17.52 -3.00
N ILE A 279 -10.70 17.20 -4.12
CA ILE A 279 -11.50 18.16 -4.90
C ILE A 279 -12.96 18.36 -4.40
N PRO A 280 -13.52 17.72 -3.35
CA PRO A 280 -14.95 17.40 -3.33
C PRO A 280 -15.88 18.62 -3.37
N SER A 281 -17.08 18.35 -3.88
CA SER A 281 -18.21 19.22 -4.22
C SER A 281 -18.69 20.22 -3.13
N LYS A 282 -19.45 21.23 -3.54
CA LYS A 282 -19.97 22.41 -2.82
C LYS A 282 -20.77 22.14 -1.54
N HIS A 283 -21.14 20.91 -1.21
CA HIS A 283 -21.93 20.57 -0.01
C HIS A 283 -21.23 19.53 0.91
N PRO A 284 -20.19 19.93 1.67
CA PRO A 284 -19.50 19.03 2.61
C PRO A 284 -20.25 18.77 3.92
N ASP A 285 -21.18 19.64 4.33
CA ASP A 285 -21.82 19.62 5.66
C ASP A 285 -23.31 19.19 5.64
N GLY A 286 -23.81 18.66 4.51
CA GLY A 286 -25.04 17.84 4.52
C GLY A 286 -24.71 16.41 4.95
N PRO A 287 -25.69 15.53 5.27
CA PRO A 287 -25.47 14.11 5.63
C PRO A 287 -24.95 13.25 4.46
N PHE A 288 -23.85 13.70 3.82
CA PHE A 288 -23.44 13.30 2.48
C PHE A 288 -21.91 13.09 2.38
N VAL A 289 -21.28 12.53 3.41
CA VAL A 289 -20.01 11.79 3.23
C VAL A 289 -20.33 10.31 3.37
N VAL A 290 -20.35 9.61 2.24
CA VAL A 290 -20.56 8.17 2.21
C VAL A 290 -19.28 7.50 2.66
N MET A 291 -19.35 6.70 3.73
CA MET A 291 -18.18 6.03 4.29
C MET A 291 -17.97 4.62 3.70
N SER A 292 -18.93 4.10 2.91
CA SER A 292 -18.84 2.79 2.27
C SER A 292 -19.60 2.69 0.93
N ARG A 293 -19.20 1.73 0.09
CA ARG A 293 -19.82 1.38 -1.20
C ARG A 293 -21.34 1.15 -1.11
N GLU A 294 -21.82 0.52 -0.03
CA GLU A 294 -23.24 0.17 0.16
C GLU A 294 -24.13 1.38 0.47
N GLU A 295 -23.55 2.44 1.03
CA GLU A 295 -24.25 3.65 1.47
C GLU A 295 -24.37 4.66 0.32
N GLY A 296 -23.51 4.54 -0.71
CA GLY A 296 -23.58 5.32 -1.96
C GLY A 296 -24.61 4.78 -2.94
N GLU A 297 -24.86 3.47 -2.93
CA GLU A 297 -25.88 2.81 -3.75
C GLU A 297 -27.32 3.08 -3.26
N ARG A 298 -27.50 3.49 -2.00
CA ARG A 298 -28.84 3.72 -1.39
C ARG A 298 -29.37 5.14 -1.55
N GLU A 299 -28.54 6.11 -1.90
CA GLU A 299 -28.94 7.51 -1.94
C GLU A 299 -28.66 8.15 -3.31
N GLU A 300 -29.65 8.08 -4.21
CA GLU A 300 -29.62 8.59 -5.60
C GLU A 300 -29.32 10.10 -5.74
N ASN A 301 -29.34 10.87 -4.65
CA ASN A 301 -29.11 12.32 -4.65
C ASN A 301 -27.64 12.75 -4.40
N LYS A 302 -26.71 11.79 -4.31
CA LYS A 302 -25.26 12.03 -4.09
C LYS A 302 -24.49 12.01 -5.41
N SER A 303 -23.72 13.07 -5.70
CA SER A 303 -22.75 13.03 -6.80
C SER A 303 -21.70 11.92 -6.54
N PRO A 304 -21.44 11.01 -7.49
CA PRO A 304 -20.55 9.89 -7.28
C PRO A 304 -19.13 10.40 -7.06
N THR A 305 -18.46 9.83 -6.06
CA THR A 305 -17.05 10.12 -5.80
C THR A 305 -16.18 9.54 -6.92
N PHE A 306 -14.95 10.05 -7.05
CA PHE A 306 -13.96 9.48 -7.97
C PHE A 306 -13.64 8.03 -7.62
N VAL A 307 -13.59 7.69 -6.32
CA VAL A 307 -13.44 6.32 -5.82
C VAL A 307 -14.57 5.44 -6.34
N HIS A 308 -15.82 5.85 -6.15
CA HIS A 308 -16.98 5.06 -6.62
C HIS A 308 -16.99 4.90 -8.14
N THR A 309 -16.58 5.93 -8.89
CA THR A 309 -16.48 5.83 -10.34
C THR A 309 -15.37 4.87 -10.77
N PHE A 310 -14.22 4.88 -10.10
CA PHE A 310 -13.15 3.91 -10.32
C PHE A 310 -13.65 2.48 -10.04
N GLU A 311 -14.30 2.26 -8.88
CA GLU A 311 -14.87 0.97 -8.48
C GLU A 311 -15.87 0.43 -9.50
N ARG A 312 -16.69 1.30 -10.08
CA ARG A 312 -17.74 0.88 -11.02
C ARG A 312 -17.21 0.50 -12.41
N TYR A 313 -16.17 1.17 -12.90
CA TYR A 313 -15.75 1.05 -14.31
C TYR A 313 -14.35 0.48 -14.53
N LEU A 314 -13.43 0.72 -13.59
CA LEU A 314 -12.01 0.36 -13.75
C LEU A 314 -11.61 -0.79 -12.84
N LEU A 315 -12.22 -0.95 -11.66
CA LEU A 315 -11.81 -1.95 -10.68
C LEU A 315 -11.91 -3.39 -11.20
N ASP A 316 -12.97 -3.77 -11.91
CA ASP A 316 -13.09 -5.14 -12.43
C ASP A 316 -12.02 -5.45 -13.48
N VAL A 317 -11.77 -4.51 -14.41
CA VAL A 317 -10.68 -4.65 -15.40
C VAL A 317 -9.33 -4.68 -14.68
N GLN A 318 -9.16 -3.86 -13.66
CA GLN A 318 -7.95 -3.80 -12.88
C GLN A 318 -7.68 -5.15 -12.19
N LYS A 319 -8.65 -5.66 -11.45
CA LYS A 319 -8.53 -6.87 -10.63
C LYS A 319 -8.44 -8.16 -11.43
N TYR A 320 -9.21 -8.28 -12.51
CA TYR A 320 -9.32 -9.55 -13.25
C TYR A 320 -8.43 -9.61 -14.49
N LEU A 321 -7.87 -8.49 -14.95
CA LEU A 321 -7.02 -8.46 -16.14
C LEU A 321 -5.67 -7.79 -15.87
N MET A 322 -5.65 -6.53 -15.44
CA MET A 322 -4.40 -5.75 -15.37
C MET A 322 -3.47 -6.20 -14.24
N GLU A 323 -3.99 -6.45 -13.05
CA GLU A 323 -3.26 -6.94 -11.88
C GLU A 323 -2.64 -8.34 -12.13
N PRO A 324 -3.40 -9.36 -12.62
CA PRO A 324 -2.81 -10.64 -13.01
C PRO A 324 -1.70 -10.53 -14.06
N LEU A 325 -1.86 -9.65 -15.06
CA LEU A 325 -0.83 -9.40 -16.07
C LEU A 325 0.43 -8.78 -15.47
N PHE A 326 0.27 -7.82 -14.56
CA PHE A 326 1.39 -7.25 -13.82
C PHE A 326 2.17 -8.31 -13.02
N PHE A 327 1.47 -9.08 -12.18
CA PHE A 327 2.13 -10.05 -11.31
C PHE A 327 2.72 -11.25 -12.05
N SER A 328 2.08 -11.69 -13.13
CA SER A 328 2.69 -12.69 -14.00
C SER A 328 3.92 -12.17 -14.73
N SER A 329 3.94 -10.88 -15.11
CA SER A 329 5.11 -10.23 -15.70
C SER A 329 6.30 -10.15 -14.75
N VAL A 330 6.05 -9.90 -13.46
CA VAL A 330 7.08 -10.04 -12.41
C VAL A 330 7.60 -11.48 -12.36
N GLY A 331 6.71 -12.48 -12.52
CA GLY A 331 7.10 -13.88 -12.59
C GLY A 331 8.03 -14.23 -13.77
N PHE A 332 7.88 -13.58 -14.93
CA PHE A 332 8.76 -13.78 -16.09
C PHE A 332 10.21 -13.36 -15.82
N ALA A 333 10.41 -12.44 -14.87
CA ALA A 333 11.73 -11.88 -14.60
C ALA A 333 12.50 -12.64 -13.49
N ILE A 334 11.83 -13.54 -12.75
CA ILE A 334 12.45 -14.28 -11.64
C ILE A 334 13.19 -15.53 -12.15
N PRO A 335 14.52 -15.66 -11.95
CA PRO A 335 15.30 -16.83 -12.37
C PRO A 335 15.06 -18.00 -11.40
N PHE A 336 13.94 -18.71 -11.58
CA PHE A 336 13.46 -19.68 -10.59
C PHE A 336 14.43 -20.83 -10.31
N VAL A 337 15.05 -21.40 -11.35
CA VAL A 337 16.00 -22.53 -11.21
C VAL A 337 17.16 -22.15 -10.28
N GLN A 338 17.57 -20.89 -10.34
CA GLN A 338 18.70 -20.35 -9.62
C GLN A 338 18.42 -20.06 -8.15
N LEU A 339 17.15 -19.90 -7.76
CA LEU A 339 16.72 -19.74 -6.36
C LEU A 339 17.12 -20.95 -5.52
N TRP A 340 17.17 -22.15 -6.11
CA TRP A 340 17.31 -23.42 -5.39
C TRP A 340 18.75 -23.83 -5.04
N THR A 341 19.70 -22.89 -5.09
CA THR A 341 21.08 -23.16 -4.64
C THR A 341 21.16 -23.04 -3.12
N GLY A 342 21.77 -24.02 -2.43
CA GLY A 342 21.85 -24.04 -0.95
C GLY A 342 22.39 -22.74 -0.31
N LYS A 343 23.40 -22.12 -0.93
CA LYS A 343 23.94 -20.80 -0.53
C LYS A 343 22.86 -19.71 -0.56
N ARG A 344 22.09 -19.64 -1.65
CA ARG A 344 21.06 -18.62 -1.90
C ARG A 344 19.86 -18.81 -0.98
N ILE A 345 19.44 -20.06 -0.74
CA ILE A 345 18.35 -20.41 0.18
C ILE A 345 18.67 -19.97 1.62
N TRP A 346 19.82 -20.38 2.17
CA TRP A 346 20.17 -20.03 3.55
C TRP A 346 20.33 -18.52 3.74
N ARG A 347 21.00 -17.83 2.80
CA ARG A 347 21.11 -16.36 2.81
C ARG A 347 19.74 -15.69 2.81
N GLY A 348 18.83 -16.17 1.95
CA GLY A 348 17.45 -15.71 1.88
C GLY A 348 16.72 -15.88 3.21
N ILE A 349 16.76 -17.07 3.82
CA ILE A 349 16.11 -17.36 5.11
C ILE A 349 16.65 -16.46 6.23
N VAL A 350 17.98 -16.33 6.35
CA VAL A 350 18.59 -15.45 7.36
C VAL A 350 18.14 -14.02 7.18
N PHE A 351 18.12 -13.55 5.93
CA PHE A 351 17.68 -12.20 5.62
C PHE A 351 16.18 -12.00 5.91
N THR A 352 15.33 -12.98 5.61
CA THR A 352 13.91 -12.97 6.01
C THR A 352 13.75 -12.77 7.51
N LEU A 353 14.44 -13.56 8.32
CA LEU A 353 14.34 -13.48 9.79
C LEU A 353 14.80 -12.12 10.31
N LEU A 354 15.86 -11.57 9.71
CA LEU A 354 16.34 -10.24 10.06
C LEU A 354 15.31 -9.15 9.72
N MET A 355 14.65 -9.24 8.56
CA MET A 355 13.64 -8.27 8.15
C MET A 355 12.35 -8.39 8.95
N LEU A 356 11.98 -9.60 9.34
CA LEU A 356 10.89 -9.84 10.28
C LEU A 356 11.19 -9.14 11.60
N PHE A 357 12.39 -9.37 12.17
CA PHE A 357 12.83 -8.70 13.38
C PHE A 357 12.83 -7.16 13.23
N ALA A 358 13.34 -6.64 12.11
CA ALA A 358 13.41 -5.21 11.83
C ALA A 358 12.02 -4.54 11.87
N LYS A 359 10.99 -5.16 11.29
CA LYS A 359 9.62 -4.62 11.31
C LYS A 359 8.91 -4.80 12.66
N LEU A 360 9.25 -5.86 13.42
CA LEU A 360 8.73 -6.00 14.78
C LEU A 360 9.15 -4.85 15.70
N ILE A 361 10.32 -4.23 15.47
CA ILE A 361 10.80 -3.07 16.24
C ILE A 361 9.83 -1.88 16.13
N VAL A 362 9.14 -1.72 15.00
CA VAL A 362 8.15 -0.65 14.82
C VAL A 362 7.04 -0.73 15.87
N GLY A 363 6.69 -1.96 16.29
CA GLY A 363 5.72 -2.22 17.34
C GLY A 363 6.09 -1.69 18.73
N ILE A 364 7.39 -1.47 19.00
CA ILE A 364 7.89 -1.01 20.30
C ILE A 364 7.43 0.43 20.61
N TRP A 365 7.12 1.23 19.58
CA TRP A 365 6.62 2.59 19.76
C TRP A 365 5.27 2.65 20.47
N VAL A 366 4.45 1.60 20.39
CA VAL A 366 3.14 1.55 21.07
C VAL A 366 3.30 1.56 22.60
N PRO A 367 4.02 0.59 23.24
CA PRO A 367 4.26 0.64 24.67
C PRO A 367 5.14 1.82 25.09
N LEU A 368 6.13 2.21 24.27
CA LEU A 368 7.00 3.34 24.58
C LEU A 368 6.23 4.67 24.61
N TRP A 369 5.30 4.87 23.68
CA TRP A 369 4.44 6.06 23.67
C TRP A 369 3.55 6.13 24.91
N GLN A 370 3.03 4.99 25.37
CA GLN A 370 2.25 4.95 26.60
C GLN A 370 3.09 5.27 27.85
N LEU A 371 4.36 4.88 27.86
CA LEU A 371 5.30 5.24 28.92
C LEU A 371 5.63 6.74 28.89
N LEU A 372 5.93 7.29 27.70
CA LEU A 372 6.30 8.70 27.51
C LEU A 372 5.12 9.66 27.71
N SER A 373 3.90 9.24 27.36
CA SER A 373 2.66 10.02 27.55
C SER A 373 2.08 9.87 28.97
N GLY A 374 2.78 9.16 29.87
CA GLY A 374 2.32 8.77 31.20
C GLY A 374 2.32 9.86 32.27
N SER A 375 1.22 10.63 32.34
CA SER A 375 0.60 11.11 33.60
C SER A 375 -0.83 11.65 33.41
N ASN A 376 -1.21 12.08 32.19
CA ASN A 376 -2.48 12.81 31.99
C ASN A 376 -3.65 12.01 31.38
N LEU A 377 -3.42 10.82 30.80
CA LEU A 377 -4.49 10.04 30.15
C LEU A 377 -5.18 9.04 31.10
N LEU A 378 -4.50 8.53 32.12
CA LEU A 378 -5.10 7.61 33.08
C LEU A 378 -6.10 8.31 34.02
N ASN A 379 -5.90 9.58 34.37
CA ASN A 379 -6.80 10.28 35.31
C ASN A 379 -8.10 10.79 34.68
N ARG A 380 -8.24 10.79 33.35
CA ARG A 380 -9.40 11.42 32.69
C ARG A 380 -10.48 10.44 32.22
N LYS A 381 -10.18 9.16 32.00
CA LYS A 381 -11.18 8.15 31.56
C LYS A 381 -11.72 7.26 32.69
N THR A 382 -10.94 6.90 33.71
CA THR A 382 -11.47 6.12 34.87
C THR A 382 -12.36 6.94 35.79
N ALA A 383 -12.34 8.27 35.71
CA ALA A 383 -13.15 9.13 36.58
C ALA A 383 -14.57 9.41 36.06
N LYS A 384 -14.94 9.00 34.83
CA LYS A 384 -16.21 9.45 34.22
C LYS A 384 -17.22 8.39 33.84
N GLU A 385 -16.87 7.13 33.69
CA GLU A 385 -17.85 6.09 33.33
C GLU A 385 -17.49 4.74 33.96
N CYS A 386 -18.06 4.48 35.15
CA CYS A 386 -18.49 3.14 35.60
C CYS A 386 -19.34 3.33 36.88
N PRO A 387 -20.61 2.90 36.91
CA PRO A 387 -21.31 2.67 38.16
C PRO A 387 -20.61 1.52 38.90
N SER A 388 -20.47 1.67 40.21
CA SER A 388 -19.81 0.78 41.14
C SER A 388 -20.18 -0.71 40.99
N GLU A 389 -19.20 -1.52 40.61
CA GLU A 389 -19.08 -2.91 41.08
C GLU A 389 -17.73 -3.08 41.78
N GLU A 390 -17.78 -3.62 43.00
CA GLU A 390 -16.64 -3.87 43.88
C GLU A 390 -15.56 -4.72 43.20
N TYR A 391 -14.32 -4.22 43.18
CA TYR A 391 -13.12 -5.01 42.88
C TYR A 391 -12.24 -5.08 44.13
N PRO A 392 -11.68 -6.26 44.49
CA PRO A 392 -10.67 -6.33 45.53
C PRO A 392 -9.33 -5.75 45.02
N SER A 393 -8.59 -5.20 45.97
CA SER A 393 -7.34 -4.45 45.83
C SER A 393 -6.11 -5.30 45.50
N GLU A 394 -5.11 -4.62 44.91
CA GLU A 394 -3.68 -4.98 44.81
C GLU A 394 -3.26 -6.14 43.86
N ASP A 395 -3.10 -5.86 42.56
CA ASP A 395 -1.94 -6.20 41.66
C ASP A 395 -2.21 -5.84 40.17
N SER A 396 -2.79 -4.68 39.85
CA SER A 396 -3.50 -4.41 38.56
C SER A 396 -2.67 -3.85 37.39
N THR A 397 -1.35 -3.68 37.50
CA THR A 397 -0.53 -3.05 36.43
C THR A 397 -0.07 -4.01 35.33
N LYS A 398 0.10 -5.31 35.66
CA LYS A 398 0.57 -6.36 34.73
C LYS A 398 -0.39 -6.67 33.56
N PRO A 399 -1.74 -6.75 33.72
CA PRO A 399 -2.63 -7.09 32.61
C PRO A 399 -2.72 -5.98 31.55
N VAL A 400 -2.60 -4.71 31.95
CA VAL A 400 -2.67 -3.57 31.03
C VAL A 400 -1.46 -3.51 30.12
N TRP A 401 -0.26 -3.71 30.66
CA TRP A 401 0.98 -3.66 29.88
C TRP A 401 1.09 -4.83 28.88
N SER A 402 0.54 -6.00 29.23
CA SER A 402 0.46 -7.15 28.32
C SER A 402 -0.39 -6.86 27.08
N ILE A 403 -1.53 -6.19 27.23
CA ILE A 403 -2.42 -5.82 26.12
C ILE A 403 -1.75 -4.77 25.20
N VAL A 404 -0.99 -3.85 25.79
CA VAL A 404 -0.28 -2.80 25.05
C VAL A 404 0.88 -3.38 24.25
N CYS A 405 1.65 -4.30 24.83
CA CYS A 405 2.70 -5.02 24.11
C CYS A 405 2.14 -5.86 22.97
N LEU A 406 1.00 -6.51 23.19
CA LEU A 406 0.29 -7.25 22.16
C LEU A 406 -0.20 -6.34 21.01
N SER A 407 -0.66 -5.14 21.33
CA SER A 407 -1.04 -4.11 20.35
C SER A 407 0.16 -3.66 19.51
N GLY A 408 1.32 -3.50 20.14
CA GLY A 408 2.59 -3.25 19.46
C GLY A 408 3.03 -4.42 18.58
N LEU A 409 2.92 -5.66 19.07
CA LEU A 409 3.24 -6.86 18.30
C LEU A 409 2.34 -7.02 17.07
N LEU A 410 1.05 -6.69 17.18
CA LEU A 410 0.14 -6.61 16.04
C LEU A 410 0.63 -5.58 15.02
N LEU A 411 0.98 -4.37 15.46
CA LEU A 411 1.49 -3.32 14.57
C LEU A 411 2.74 -3.78 13.81
N GLY A 412 3.73 -4.31 14.54
CA GLY A 412 4.99 -4.76 13.93
C GLY A 412 4.80 -5.94 12.98
N SER A 413 4.02 -6.96 13.37
CA SER A 413 3.74 -8.12 12.51
C SER A 413 2.94 -7.75 11.26
N ALA A 414 2.00 -6.82 11.38
CA ALA A 414 1.23 -6.27 10.26
C ALA A 414 2.09 -5.53 9.22
N MET A 415 3.26 -5.03 9.61
CA MET A 415 4.18 -4.35 8.70
C MET A 415 5.23 -5.26 8.06
N VAL A 416 5.30 -6.55 8.44
CA VAL A 416 6.25 -7.53 7.89
C VAL A 416 5.92 -7.89 6.44
N ALA A 417 4.62 -7.96 6.12
CA ALA A 417 4.16 -8.40 4.82
C ALA A 417 4.74 -7.51 3.70
N ARG A 418 5.38 -8.16 2.73
CA ARG A 418 5.89 -7.53 1.51
C ARG A 418 4.94 -7.79 0.36
N GLY A 419 4.88 -6.86 -0.58
CA GLY A 419 4.06 -7.02 -1.78
C GLY A 419 4.76 -6.47 -3.00
N GLU A 420 3.95 -6.04 -3.95
CA GLU A 420 4.30 -5.60 -5.29
C GLU A 420 5.44 -4.58 -5.32
N ILE A 421 5.39 -3.56 -4.46
CA ILE A 421 6.38 -2.47 -4.47
C ILE A 421 7.77 -2.99 -4.12
N GLY A 422 7.88 -3.93 -3.18
CA GLY A 422 9.16 -4.53 -2.80
C GLY A 422 9.77 -5.34 -3.95
N LEU A 423 8.96 -6.18 -4.61
CA LEU A 423 9.42 -6.92 -5.80
C LEU A 423 9.84 -5.96 -6.92
N LEU A 424 9.07 -4.91 -7.14
CA LEU A 424 9.37 -3.93 -8.18
C LEU A 424 10.67 -3.17 -7.93
N ILE A 425 10.95 -2.75 -6.69
CA ILE A 425 12.20 -2.05 -6.36
C ILE A 425 13.41 -2.93 -6.65
N VAL A 426 13.37 -4.22 -6.28
CA VAL A 426 14.50 -5.12 -6.53
C VAL A 426 14.63 -5.46 -8.02
N GLU A 427 13.51 -5.57 -8.74
CA GLU A 427 13.49 -5.83 -10.18
C GLU A 427 14.08 -4.67 -10.99
N VAL A 428 13.63 -3.44 -10.70
CA VAL A 428 14.20 -2.22 -11.28
C VAL A 428 15.67 -2.09 -10.91
N GLY A 429 16.02 -2.36 -9.65
CA GLY A 429 17.40 -2.41 -9.18
C GLY A 429 18.28 -3.38 -9.98
N TYR A 430 17.78 -4.55 -10.32
CA TYR A 430 18.52 -5.58 -11.05
C TYR A 430 18.60 -5.33 -12.56
N ASN A 431 17.51 -4.86 -13.18
CA ASN A 431 17.44 -4.69 -14.63
C ASN A 431 17.91 -3.31 -15.11
N GLU A 432 17.69 -2.25 -14.33
CA GLU A 432 18.03 -0.88 -14.73
C GLU A 432 19.38 -0.42 -14.17
N THR A 433 19.95 -1.12 -13.18
CA THR A 433 21.23 -0.75 -12.58
C THR A 433 22.27 -1.85 -12.69
N SER A 434 23.53 -1.48 -12.91
CA SER A 434 24.66 -2.42 -12.91
C SER A 434 25.14 -2.81 -11.50
N TYR A 435 24.47 -2.32 -10.44
CA TYR A 435 24.95 -2.47 -9.07
C TYR A 435 24.46 -3.73 -8.39
N VAL A 436 23.29 -4.24 -8.76
CA VAL A 436 22.69 -5.41 -8.11
C VAL A 436 23.19 -6.68 -8.78
N SER A 437 23.94 -7.49 -8.05
CA SER A 437 24.32 -8.82 -8.52
C SER A 437 23.12 -9.78 -8.48
N GLU A 438 23.18 -10.80 -9.33
CA GLU A 438 22.21 -11.89 -9.34
C GLU A 438 22.09 -12.58 -7.95
N ASP A 439 23.21 -12.74 -7.23
CA ASP A 439 23.21 -13.32 -5.88
C ASP A 439 22.40 -12.47 -4.89
N ALA A 440 22.49 -11.14 -4.97
CA ALA A 440 21.75 -10.23 -4.11
C ALA A 440 20.28 -10.13 -4.51
N PHE A 441 19.98 -10.07 -5.80
CA PHE A 441 18.63 -10.11 -6.34
C PHE A 441 17.88 -11.36 -5.86
N ILE A 442 18.48 -12.54 -6.01
CA ILE A 442 17.87 -13.81 -5.58
C ILE A 442 17.70 -13.85 -4.05
N THR A 443 18.68 -13.33 -3.30
CA THR A 443 18.57 -13.25 -1.82
C THR A 443 17.38 -12.37 -1.42
N ALA A 444 17.16 -11.25 -2.12
CA ALA A 444 16.05 -10.34 -1.91
C ALA A 444 14.70 -11.00 -2.25
N VAL A 445 14.60 -11.65 -3.42
CA VAL A 445 13.38 -12.35 -3.86
C VAL A 445 12.97 -13.42 -2.86
N TRP A 446 13.91 -14.25 -2.38
CA TRP A 446 13.62 -15.22 -1.30
C TRP A 446 13.04 -14.55 -0.06
N ALA A 447 13.67 -13.46 0.38
CA ALA A 447 13.26 -12.78 1.59
C ALA A 447 11.91 -12.06 1.45
N ILE A 448 11.62 -11.51 0.26
CA ILE A 448 10.32 -10.90 -0.05
C ILE A 448 9.24 -11.97 -0.04
N LEU A 449 9.40 -13.05 -0.81
CA LEU A 449 8.42 -14.13 -0.89
C LEU A 449 8.11 -14.77 0.47
N LEU A 450 9.15 -15.04 1.28
CA LEU A 450 8.96 -15.60 2.61
C LEU A 450 8.25 -14.62 3.56
N ASN A 451 8.59 -13.33 3.53
CA ASN A 451 7.93 -12.32 4.37
C ASN A 451 6.47 -12.06 3.93
N THR A 452 6.16 -12.15 2.63
CA THR A 452 4.78 -12.10 2.10
C THR A 452 3.91 -13.20 2.68
N VAL A 453 4.47 -14.38 2.99
CA VAL A 453 3.73 -15.47 3.64
C VAL A 453 3.73 -15.32 5.17
N LEU A 454 4.88 -15.04 5.78
CA LEU A 454 5.03 -14.98 7.23
C LEU A 454 4.24 -13.83 7.87
N GLY A 455 4.15 -12.66 7.22
CA GLY A 455 3.39 -11.51 7.72
C GLY A 455 1.91 -11.87 7.97
N PRO A 456 1.14 -12.23 6.94
CA PRO A 456 -0.24 -12.72 7.05
C PRO A 456 -0.42 -13.85 8.08
N VAL A 457 0.46 -14.85 8.10
CA VAL A 457 0.35 -15.97 9.05
C VAL A 457 0.50 -15.49 10.49
N THR A 458 1.50 -14.65 10.79
CA THR A 458 1.73 -14.12 12.13
C THR A 458 0.59 -13.23 12.61
N VAL A 459 0.10 -12.33 11.75
CA VAL A 459 -1.06 -11.47 12.05
C VAL A 459 -2.31 -12.31 12.27
N GLY A 460 -2.59 -13.28 11.40
CA GLY A 460 -3.77 -14.13 11.48
C GLY A 460 -3.81 -14.96 12.77
N LEU A 461 -2.67 -15.51 13.20
CA LEU A 461 -2.56 -16.20 14.50
C LEU A 461 -2.79 -15.24 15.67
N LEU A 462 -2.20 -14.05 15.63
CA LEU A 462 -2.29 -13.07 16.71
C LEU A 462 -3.73 -12.54 16.88
N VAL A 463 -4.40 -12.24 15.76
CA VAL A 463 -5.81 -11.83 15.74
C VAL A 463 -6.72 -12.97 16.24
N LYS A 464 -6.49 -14.21 15.77
CA LYS A 464 -7.30 -15.37 16.19
C LYS A 464 -7.24 -15.62 17.71
N PHE A 465 -6.07 -15.52 18.31
CA PHE A 465 -5.89 -15.82 19.73
C PHE A 465 -6.14 -14.62 20.66
N HIS A 466 -5.89 -13.39 20.19
CA HIS A 466 -5.89 -12.23 21.06
C HIS A 466 -6.63 -10.98 20.53
N GLY A 467 -7.29 -11.05 19.36
CA GLY A 467 -7.95 -9.89 18.74
C GLY A 467 -8.96 -9.18 19.66
N LYS A 468 -9.81 -9.94 20.36
CA LYS A 468 -10.79 -9.38 21.32
C LYS A 468 -10.15 -8.64 22.51
N LYS A 469 -8.92 -9.02 22.90
CA LYS A 469 -8.18 -8.34 23.98
C LYS A 469 -7.60 -7.01 23.51
N ILE A 470 -7.12 -6.95 22.27
CA ILE A 470 -6.58 -5.74 21.64
C ILE A 470 -7.69 -4.70 21.46
N GLU A 471 -8.85 -5.14 20.96
CA GLU A 471 -10.02 -4.31 20.72
C GLU A 471 -10.56 -3.62 21.99
N LYS A 472 -10.61 -4.34 23.11
CA LYS A 472 -11.06 -3.79 24.40
C LYS A 472 -9.97 -2.99 25.14
N GLY A 473 -8.75 -2.98 24.61
CA GLY A 473 -7.61 -2.30 25.20
C GLY A 473 -7.59 -0.79 24.94
N ALA A 474 -6.65 -0.09 25.58
CA ALA A 474 -6.45 1.35 25.43
C ALA A 474 -6.11 1.83 24.00
N TRP A 475 -5.70 0.90 23.13
CA TRP A 475 -5.39 1.14 21.72
C TRP A 475 -6.40 0.50 20.76
N GLY A 476 -7.53 0.05 21.30
CA GLY A 476 -8.64 -0.57 20.59
C GLY A 476 -9.50 0.41 19.80
N LEU A 477 -10.83 0.17 19.77
CA LEU A 477 -11.76 0.98 18.99
C LEU A 477 -11.72 2.45 19.41
N GLN A 478 -11.68 3.36 18.43
CA GLN A 478 -11.87 4.79 18.70
C GLN A 478 -13.37 5.06 18.86
N GLU A 479 -13.77 5.69 19.96
CA GLU A 479 -15.10 6.29 20.08
C GLU A 479 -15.29 7.26 18.90
N ALA A 480 -16.35 7.05 18.12
CA ALA A 480 -16.74 8.01 17.10
C ALA A 480 -16.93 9.37 17.79
N VAL A 481 -16.28 10.42 17.27
CA VAL A 481 -16.52 11.78 17.74
C VAL A 481 -18.03 12.03 17.57
N PRO A 482 -18.80 12.32 18.64
CA PRO A 482 -20.19 12.69 18.47
C PRO A 482 -20.22 13.92 17.57
N ALA A 483 -20.88 13.81 16.42
CA ALA A 483 -21.21 14.95 15.59
C ALA A 483 -21.84 16.00 16.50
N GLY A 484 -21.28 17.22 16.47
CA GLY A 484 -21.48 18.24 17.49
C GLY A 484 -22.92 18.32 18.01
N GLY A 485 -23.07 18.19 19.33
CA GLY A 485 -24.32 18.47 20.01
C GLY A 485 -24.71 19.91 19.78
N GLY A 486 -25.56 20.15 18.79
CA GLY A 486 -26.43 21.32 18.78
C GLY A 486 -27.32 21.19 20.01
N GLY A 487 -27.18 22.13 20.94
CA GLY A 487 -28.07 22.22 22.09
C GLY A 487 -29.50 22.40 21.63
N SER A 488 -30.28 21.32 21.67
CA SER A 488 -31.73 21.41 21.74
C SER A 488 -32.06 21.83 23.16
N GLY A 489 -32.20 23.14 23.37
CA GLY A 489 -32.84 23.67 24.55
C GLY A 489 -34.24 23.10 24.65
N ASP A 490 -34.56 22.56 25.83
CA ASP A 490 -35.92 22.28 26.26
C ASP A 490 -36.83 23.49 25.99
N SER A 491 -37.85 23.28 25.18
CA SER A 491 -39.07 24.09 25.23
C SER A 491 -40.25 23.13 25.27
N SER A 492 -40.52 22.64 26.49
CA SER A 492 -41.83 22.17 26.90
C SER A 492 -42.85 23.28 26.68
N ILE A 493 -43.74 23.10 25.69
CA ILE A 493 -44.98 23.87 25.59
C ILE A 493 -46.13 22.91 25.89
N ASP A 494 -46.71 23.14 27.06
CA ASP A 494 -48.02 22.68 27.49
C ASP A 494 -49.07 22.93 26.40
N SER A 495 -49.85 21.91 26.06
CA SER A 495 -51.15 22.07 25.44
C SER A 495 -52.20 21.45 26.35
N SER A 496 -52.64 22.23 27.33
CA SER A 496 -53.88 22.01 28.07
C SER A 496 -54.77 23.25 27.95
N VAL A 497 -56.02 23.01 27.56
CA VAL A 497 -57.22 23.86 27.70
C VAL A 497 -57.41 24.97 26.66
N GLY A 498 -58.54 24.90 25.96
CA GLY A 498 -59.11 25.97 25.13
C GLY A 498 -60.02 25.44 24.04
#